data_AF-A0A6N4SQY1-F1
#
_entry.id   AF-A0A6N4SQY1-F1
#
_cell.length_a   1.000
_cell.length_b   1.000
_cell.length_c   1.000
_cell.angle_alpha   90.00
_cell.angle_beta   90.00
_cell.angle_gamma   90.00
#
_symmetry.space_group_name_H-M   'P 1'
#
loop_
_entity.id
_entity.type
_entity.pdbx_description
1 polymer ?
#
loop_
_entity_poly.entity_id
_entity_poly.type
_entity_poly.pdbx_seq_one_letter_code
_entity_poly.pdbx_strand_id
1 'polypeptide(L)' 'MFYEKSNKAMEEKKEVEQSVRAEIRKHLSQCTEGGTPKVFALLQTPEGYRKIESMIIFILIYDQITIGAAISNIEAELI' A
#
# COMPACT_ATOMS: atom_id res chain seq x y z
N MET A 1 -1.78 12.12 32.65
CA MET A 1 -0.45 11.55 32.29
C MET A 1 -0.48 10.24 31.51
N PHE A 2 -1.08 9.12 31.94
CA PHE A 2 -1.09 7.89 31.11
C PHE A 2 -1.97 8.00 29.86
N TYR A 3 -3.16 8.59 29.98
CA TYR A 3 -4.09 8.79 28.86
C TYR A 3 -3.56 9.74 27.78
N GLU A 4 -2.86 10.81 28.16
CA GLU A 4 -2.27 11.77 27.20
C GLU A 4 -1.13 11.14 26.39
N LYS A 5 -0.30 10.29 27.02
CA LYS A 5 0.74 9.53 26.32
C LYS A 5 0.12 8.52 25.33
N SER A 6 -0.97 7.86 25.71
CA SER A 6 -1.69 6.93 24.84
C SER A 6 -2.32 7.63 23.63
N ASN A 7 -2.92 8.80 23.83
CA ASN A 7 -3.52 9.57 22.72
C ASN A 7 -2.47 10.10 21.75
N LYS A 8 -1.33 10.58 22.28
CA LYS A 8 -0.22 11.05 21.44
C LYS A 8 0.36 9.94 20.55
N ALA A 9 0.61 8.76 21.12
CA ALA A 9 1.12 7.61 20.35
C ALA A 9 0.12 7.13 19.28
N MET A 10 -1.18 7.26 19.55
CA MET A 10 -2.22 6.91 18.58
C MET A 10 -2.27 7.89 17.40
N GLU A 11 -2.12 9.19 17.67
CA GLU A 11 -2.05 10.20 16.59
C GLU A 11 -0.78 10.03 15.75
N GLU A 12 0.38 9.80 16.38
CA GLU A 12 1.63 9.50 15.66
C GLU A 12 1.49 8.26 14.76
N LYS A 13 0.86 7.20 15.25
CA LYS A 13 0.60 5.99 14.44
C LYS A 13 -0.30 6.29 13.25
N LYS A 14 -1.34 7.10 13.45
CA LYS A 14 -2.29 7.48 12.40
C LYS A 14 -1.63 8.37 11.33
N GLU A 15 -0.77 9.29 11.73
CA GLU A 15 0.03 10.09 10.80
C GLU A 15 0.94 9.21 9.92
N VAL A 16 1.62 8.24 10.54
CA VAL A 16 2.45 7.27 9.81
C VAL A 16 1.61 6.43 8.85
N GLU A 17 0.47 5.91 9.30
CA GLU A 17 -0.45 5.12 8.47
C GLU A 17 -0.93 5.93 7.25
N GLN A 18 -1.29 7.19 7.45
CA GLN A 18 -1.70 8.10 6.37
C GLN A 18 -0.55 8.36 5.39
N SER A 19 0.67 8.57 5.89
CA SER A 19 1.86 8.78 5.06
C SER A 19 2.17 7.55 4.19
N VAL A 20 2.10 6.35 4.77
CA VAL A 20 2.31 5.10 4.03
C VAL A 20 1.25 4.92 2.95
N ARG A 21 -0.04 5.12 3.26
CA ARG A 21 -1.11 5.04 2.25
C ARG A 21 -0.95 6.07 1.13
N ALA A 22 -0.49 7.28 1.45
CA ALA A 22 -0.23 8.31 0.44
C ALA A 22 0.89 7.88 -0.52
N GLU A 23 1.98 7.28 -0.01
CA GLU A 23 3.08 6.81 -0.85
C GLU A 23 2.67 5.59 -1.69
N ILE A 24 1.84 4.69 -1.14
CA ILE A 24 1.25 3.58 -1.90
C ILE A 24 0.42 4.12 -3.05
N ARG A 25 -0.48 5.07 -2.77
CA ARG A 25 -1.33 5.69 -3.80
C ARG A 25 -0.51 6.33 -4.91
N LYS A 26 0.59 7.01 -4.57
CA LYS A 26 1.51 7.62 -5.53
C LYS A 26 2.14 6.57 -6.46
N HIS A 27 2.61 5.45 -5.93
CA HIS A 27 3.15 4.37 -6.78
C HIS A 27 2.08 3.69 -7.63
N LEU A 28 0.90 3.43 -7.06
CA LEU A 28 -0.23 2.87 -7.82
C LEU A 28 -0.68 3.78 -8.96
N SER A 29 -0.60 5.11 -8.79
CA SER A 29 -0.91 6.07 -9.86
C SER A 29 0.06 6.03 -11.04
N GLN A 30 1.24 5.43 -10.88
CA GLN A 30 2.26 5.26 -11.92
C GLN A 30 2.15 3.90 -12.62
N CYS A 31 1.30 3.00 -12.13
CA CYS A 31 1.03 1.72 -12.78
C CYS A 31 0.30 1.97 -14.11
N THR A 32 0.72 1.24 -15.14
CA THR A 32 0.17 1.37 -16.50
C THR A 32 -0.06 -0.01 -17.09
N GLU A 33 -0.94 -0.09 -18.08
CA GLU A 33 -1.23 -1.32 -18.80
C GLU A 33 0.04 -1.98 -19.40
N GLY A 34 1.02 -1.17 -19.86
CA GLY A 34 2.26 -1.68 -20.43
C GLY A 34 3.32 -2.12 -19.41
N GLY A 35 3.28 -1.56 -18.19
CA GLY A 35 4.28 -1.84 -17.15
C GLY A 35 3.85 -2.93 -16.17
N THR A 36 2.61 -2.83 -15.69
CA THR A 36 2.01 -3.71 -14.68
C THR A 36 0.57 -4.05 -15.07
N PRO A 37 0.36 -4.79 -16.18
CA PRO A 37 -0.95 -4.99 -16.78
C PRO A 37 -2.01 -5.55 -15.82
N LYS A 38 -1.65 -6.51 -14.97
CA LYS A 38 -2.60 -7.20 -14.09
C LYS A 38 -3.00 -6.33 -12.90
N VAL A 39 -2.01 -5.70 -12.26
CA VAL A 39 -2.26 -4.70 -11.23
C VAL A 39 -3.08 -3.55 -11.81
N PHE A 40 -2.70 -3.03 -12.98
CA PHE A 40 -3.42 -1.95 -13.66
C PHE A 40 -4.90 -2.31 -13.90
N ALA A 41 -5.19 -3.52 -14.36
CA ALA A 41 -6.56 -3.99 -14.57
C ALA A 41 -7.37 -3.99 -13.25
N LEU A 42 -6.76 -4.38 -12.13
CA LEU A 42 -7.42 -4.38 -10.83
C LEU A 42 -7.64 -2.96 -10.28
N LEU A 43 -6.71 -2.03 -10.53
CA LEU A 43 -6.82 -0.63 -10.11
C LEU A 43 -8.00 0.10 -10.76
N GLN A 44 -8.60 -0.44 -11.84
CA GLN A 44 -9.77 0.16 -12.50
C GLN A 44 -11.05 0.11 -11.65
N THR A 45 -11.04 -0.62 -10.53
CA THR A 45 -12.18 -0.73 -9.62
C THR A 45 -11.79 -0.31 -8.20
N PRO A 46 -12.69 0.30 -7.42
CA PRO A 46 -12.44 0.60 -6.01
C PRO A 46 -12.09 -0.65 -5.19
N GLU A 47 -12.72 -1.79 -5.48
CA GLU A 47 -12.50 -3.07 -4.83
C GLU A 47 -11.08 -3.60 -5.11
N GLY A 48 -10.67 -3.56 -6.39
CA GLY A 48 -9.34 -3.99 -6.79
C GLY A 48 -8.25 -3.07 -6.26
N TYR A 49 -8.48 -1.75 -6.23
CA TYR A 49 -7.58 -0.81 -5.57
C TYR A 49 -7.37 -1.18 -4.09
N ARG A 50 -8.46 -1.39 -3.33
CA ARG A 50 -8.38 -1.76 -1.91
C ARG A 50 -7.66 -3.09 -1.70
N LYS A 51 -7.88 -4.05 -2.60
CA LYS A 51 -7.20 -5.35 -2.58
C LYS A 51 -5.69 -5.18 -2.74
N ILE A 52 -5.26 -4.46 -3.78
CA ILE A 52 -3.84 -4.21 -4.05
C ILE A 52 -3.18 -3.41 -2.92
N GLU A 53 -3.84 -2.36 -2.43
CA GLU A 53 -3.32 -1.58 -1.29
C GLU A 53 -3.11 -2.46 -0.05
N SER A 54 -4.06 -3.35 0.26
CA SER A 54 -3.94 -4.27 1.40
C SER A 54 -2.80 -5.28 1.23
N MET A 55 -2.61 -5.79 0.02
CA MET A 55 -1.49 -6.71 -0.30
C MET A 55 -0.14 -6.00 -0.15
N ILE A 56 -0.02 -4.77 -0.64
CA ILE A 56 1.22 -3.97 -0.48
C ILE A 56 1.50 -3.75 1.01
N ILE A 57 0.52 -3.34 1.80
CA ILE A 57 0.71 -3.13 3.25
C ILE A 57 1.19 -4.43 3.93
N PHE A 58 0.59 -5.56 3.59
CA PHE A 58 1.01 -6.86 4.13
C PHE A 58 2.48 -7.16 3.81
N ILE A 59 2.85 -7.06 2.53
CA ILE A 59 4.22 -7.29 2.06
C ILE A 59 5.22 -6.33 2.73
N LEU A 60 4.90 -5.05 2.87
CA LEU A 60 5.78 -4.08 3.54
C LEU A 60 6.05 -4.45 5.01
N ILE A 61 5.04 -4.98 5.71
CA ILE A 61 5.16 -5.39 7.11
C ILE A 61 6.08 -6.61 7.25
N TYR A 62 5.90 -7.62 6.40
CA TYR A 62 6.59 -8.91 6.55
C TYR A 62 7.94 -8.98 5.83
N ASP A 63 8.03 -8.41 4.63
CA ASP A 63 9.16 -8.67 3.73
C ASP A 63 10.19 -7.52 3.69
N GLN A 64 9.88 -6.38 4.31
CA GLN A 64 10.78 -5.21 4.41
C GLN A 64 11.31 -4.73 3.04
N ILE A 65 10.49 -4.83 1.99
CA ILE A 65 10.82 -4.36 0.64
C ILE A 65 10.19 -2.99 0.34
N THR A 66 10.55 -2.40 -0.80
CA THR A 66 9.97 -1.13 -1.26
C THR A 66 8.58 -1.33 -1.87
N ILE A 67 7.76 -0.27 -1.94
CA ILE A 67 6.42 -0.31 -2.56
C ILE A 67 6.49 -0.76 -4.03
N GLY A 68 7.46 -0.25 -4.80
CA GLY A 68 7.65 -0.65 -6.19
C GLY A 68 8.01 -2.13 -6.35
N ALA A 69 8.84 -2.66 -5.44
CA ALA A 69 9.16 -4.10 -5.41
C ALA A 69 7.92 -4.92 -5.03
N ALA A 70 7.12 -4.47 -4.06
CA ALA A 70 5.86 -5.12 -3.70
C ALA A 70 4.88 -5.16 -4.88
N ILE A 71 4.73 -4.07 -5.63
CA ILE A 71 3.89 -4.04 -6.85
C ILE A 71 4.40 -5.06 -7.87
N SER A 72 5.71 -5.16 -8.07
CA SER A 72 6.32 -6.10 -9.01
C SER A 72 6.07 -7.56 -8.59
N ASN A 73 6.16 -7.85 -7.28
CA ASN A 73 5.87 -9.18 -6.74
C ASN A 73 4.39 -9.54 -6.95
N ILE A 74 3.48 -8.62 -6.63
CA ILE A 74 2.04 -8.83 -6.82
C ILE A 74 1.70 -9.09 -8.30
N GLU A 75 2.29 -8.30 -9.22
CA GLU A 75 2.11 -8.49 -10.66
C GLU A 75 2.57 -9.89 -11.13
N ALA A 76 3.65 -10.40 -10.54
CA ALA A 76 4.16 -11.74 -10.83
C ALA A 76 3.25 -12.86 -10.29
N GLU A 77 2.65 -12.67 -9.11
CA GLU A 77 1.82 -13.67 -8.42
C GLU A 77 0.36 -13.76 -8.89
N LEU A 78 -0.18 -12.69 -9.47
CA LEU A 78 -1.50 -12.72 -10.09
C LEU A 78 -1.44 -13.61 -11.34
N ILE A 79 -1.77 -14.90 -11.22
CA ILE A 79 -1.87 -15.85 -12.34
C ILE A 79 -3.27 -15.79 -12.94
#